data_AF-A0A4U0Y0H0-F1
#
_entry.id   AF-A0A4U0Y0H0-F1
#
_cell.length_a   1.000
_cell.length_b   1.000
_cell.length_c   1.000
_cell.angle_alpha   90.00
_cell.angle_beta   90.00
_cell.angle_gamma   90.00
#
_symmetry.space_group_name_H-M   'P 1'
#
loop_
_entity.id
_entity.type
_entity.pdbx_description
1 polymer ?
#
loop_
_entity_poly.entity_id
_entity_poly.type
_entity_poly.pdbx_seq_one_letter_code
_entity_poly.pdbx_strand_id
1 'polypeptide(L)'
;MGLFKMDLIRGTLVLSPPYYLMALCIPLLPIVVLIVLEYVHRREEQVAPAGCRPFGLMADSRLKDQYDKKYEKEGTCGTTPDGSPRAEVKGLFVYPVKSCAPVELQHGEVVSTGLRFDRQFSFAQLVSSKPPVQHRWICVTEREFPRLALVKTQLWVPDPKSPTYSAEGEWVKSGGCIVISFPFSPDWSGGVKAIASSFGAKLRQTSIRAEPQITFRIPFDPPRDRIKEKGYSTERMKIFADEPEALNMSAEIPANILAKLKYTLGVSNTFTLFRVDNEKRRDLFRCAPRKDEIGYQPVYPLHLLNLASVRDVASKLGPTGPRNLDALRFRSNIYITGPAAFAEDSWKRIRIGSGTYHVACRTARCGLPNVDPATGLEPATETAALRVGDAVDVLETGEHWFIAGGVPREEQDRRYYALKEKPRKTAD
;
A
#
# COMPACT_ATOMS: atom_id res chain seq x y z
N MET A 1 -44.39 -35.36 -33.73
CA MET A 1 -45.57 -34.56 -34.17
C MET A 1 -46.47 -34.40 -32.94
N GLY A 2 -46.66 -33.16 -32.47
CA GLY A 2 -47.19 -32.88 -31.13
C GLY A 2 -46.72 -31.53 -30.58
N LEU A 3 -46.58 -30.54 -31.46
CA LEU A 3 -46.25 -29.17 -31.09
C LEU A 3 -47.54 -28.46 -30.63
N PHE A 4 -47.50 -27.85 -29.44
CA PHE A 4 -48.51 -26.95 -28.89
C PHE A 4 -49.98 -27.39 -28.95
N LYS A 5 -50.52 -27.84 -27.80
CA LYS A 5 -51.96 -27.76 -27.56
C LYS A 5 -52.32 -26.32 -27.17
N MET A 6 -52.76 -25.53 -28.14
CA MET A 6 -53.32 -24.19 -27.91
C MET A 6 -54.80 -24.31 -27.57
N ASP A 7 -55.16 -24.20 -26.28
CA ASP A 7 -56.55 -23.99 -25.87
C ASP A 7 -56.93 -22.52 -26.09
N LEU A 8 -57.55 -22.24 -27.24
CA LEU A 8 -57.79 -20.89 -27.79
C LEU A 8 -58.86 -20.05 -27.05
N ILE A 9 -59.24 -20.40 -25.81
CA ILE A 9 -60.39 -19.81 -25.10
C ILE A 9 -59.97 -18.99 -23.87
N ARG A 10 -58.78 -19.24 -23.30
CA ARG A 10 -58.12 -18.38 -22.32
C ARG A 10 -56.62 -18.45 -22.61
N GLY A 11 -55.98 -17.32 -22.89
CA GLY A 11 -54.59 -17.24 -23.39
C GLY A 11 -53.52 -17.66 -22.38
N THR A 12 -53.55 -18.93 -21.95
CA THR A 12 -52.75 -19.47 -20.85
C THR A 12 -51.93 -20.65 -21.38
N LEU A 13 -50.63 -20.44 -21.58
CA LEU A 13 -49.70 -21.50 -21.97
C LEU A 13 -49.51 -22.50 -20.82
N VAL A 14 -50.22 -23.62 -20.87
CA VAL A 14 -50.02 -24.75 -19.96
C VAL A 14 -48.89 -25.62 -20.51
N LEU A 15 -47.66 -25.36 -20.06
CA LEU A 15 -46.55 -26.31 -20.29
C LEU A 15 -46.81 -27.60 -19.51
N SER A 16 -46.36 -28.75 -20.01
CA SER A 16 -46.45 -30.00 -19.25
C SER A 16 -45.26 -30.17 -18.31
N PRO A 17 -45.38 -30.96 -17.21
CA PRO A 17 -44.40 -31.00 -16.12
C PRO A 17 -42.90 -31.09 -16.50
N PRO A 18 -42.46 -31.93 -17.45
CA PRO A 18 -41.03 -31.99 -17.79
C PRO A 18 -40.50 -30.71 -18.45
N TYR A 19 -41.37 -29.93 -19.11
CA TYR A 19 -40.96 -28.68 -19.75
C TYR A 19 -40.84 -27.52 -18.75
N TYR A 20 -41.56 -27.53 -17.63
CA TYR A 20 -41.29 -26.60 -16.51
C TYR A 20 -39.90 -26.85 -15.91
N LEU A 21 -39.52 -28.13 -15.72
CA LEU A 21 -38.17 -28.47 -15.25
C LEU A 21 -37.10 -28.00 -16.24
N MET A 22 -37.29 -28.25 -17.54
CA MET A 22 -36.38 -27.77 -18.59
C MET A 22 -36.29 -26.23 -18.61
N ALA A 23 -37.42 -25.52 -18.51
CA ALA A 23 -37.46 -24.05 -18.47
C ALA A 23 -36.77 -23.45 -17.23
N LEU A 24 -36.71 -24.19 -16.11
CA LEU A 24 -35.93 -23.82 -14.92
C LEU A 24 -34.44 -24.18 -15.06
N CYS A 25 -34.10 -25.34 -15.63
CA CYS A 25 -32.73 -25.82 -15.73
C CYS A 25 -31.91 -25.12 -16.83
N ILE A 26 -32.51 -24.79 -17.97
CA ILE A 26 -31.84 -24.11 -19.10
C ILE A 26 -31.18 -22.77 -18.69
N PRO A 27 -31.84 -21.84 -17.97
CA PRO A 27 -31.20 -20.61 -17.51
C PRO A 27 -30.19 -20.81 -16.37
N LEU A 28 -30.27 -21.92 -15.62
CA LEU A 28 -29.31 -22.24 -14.56
C LEU A 28 -28.01 -22.84 -15.12
N LEU A 29 -28.08 -23.58 -16.25
CA LEU A 29 -26.91 -24.21 -16.87
C LEU A 29 -25.74 -23.25 -17.16
N PRO A 30 -25.91 -22.06 -17.77
CA PRO A 30 -24.81 -21.12 -17.95
C PRO A 30 -24.27 -20.59 -16.62
N ILE A 31 -25.09 -20.44 -15.58
CA ILE A 31 -24.64 -20.04 -14.23
C ILE A 31 -23.76 -21.13 -13.61
N VAL A 32 -24.17 -22.41 -13.73
CA VAL A 32 -23.37 -23.56 -13.28
C VAL A 32 -22.04 -23.64 -14.04
N VAL A 33 -22.04 -23.43 -15.36
CA VAL A 33 -20.81 -23.40 -16.16
C VAL A 33 -19.89 -22.25 -15.71
N LEU A 34 -20.42 -21.05 -15.46
CA LEU A 34 -19.64 -19.93 -14.94
C LEU A 34 -19.04 -20.24 -13.55
N ILE A 35 -19.81 -20.89 -12.66
CA ILE A 35 -19.33 -21.33 -11.34
C ILE A 35 -18.21 -22.38 -11.47
N VAL A 36 -18.33 -23.35 -12.38
CA VAL A 36 -17.30 -24.37 -12.61
C VAL A 36 -16.03 -23.76 -13.22
N LEU A 37 -16.16 -22.88 -14.22
CA LEU A 37 -15.02 -22.17 -14.80
C LEU A 37 -14.29 -21.29 -13.77
N GLU A 38 -15.05 -20.58 -12.94
CA GLU A 38 -14.54 -19.81 -11.81
C GLU A 38 -13.86 -20.71 -10.75
N TYR A 39 -14.39 -21.90 -10.47
CA TYR A 39 -13.77 -22.86 -9.55
C TYR A 39 -12.42 -23.37 -10.08
N VAL A 40 -12.35 -23.74 -11.36
CA VAL A 40 -11.08 -24.13 -12.00
C VAL A 40 -10.08 -22.97 -11.98
N HIS A 41 -10.52 -21.77 -12.35
CA HIS A 41 -9.66 -20.58 -12.39
C HIS A 41 -9.14 -20.19 -10.99
N ARG A 42 -9.98 -20.27 -9.94
CA ARG A 42 -9.54 -20.11 -8.54
C ARG A 42 -8.44 -21.08 -8.17
N ARG A 43 -8.54 -22.34 -8.57
CA ARG A 43 -7.56 -23.37 -8.23
C ARG A 43 -6.18 -23.07 -8.83
N GLU A 44 -6.15 -22.48 -10.02
CA GLU A 44 -4.92 -22.00 -10.67
C GLU A 44 -4.35 -20.75 -9.98
N GLU A 45 -5.18 -19.77 -9.65
CA GLU A 45 -4.74 -18.53 -8.99
C GLU A 45 -4.27 -18.72 -7.54
N GLN A 46 -4.88 -19.66 -6.80
CA GLN A 46 -4.68 -19.83 -5.34
C GLN A 46 -3.55 -20.78 -4.94
N VAL A 47 -2.71 -21.27 -5.87
CA VAL A 47 -1.58 -22.15 -5.53
C VAL A 47 -0.56 -21.42 -4.66
N ALA A 48 -0.62 -21.59 -3.34
CA ALA A 48 0.29 -20.95 -2.39
C ALA A 48 1.77 -21.16 -2.78
N PRO A 49 2.65 -20.15 -2.61
CA PRO A 49 4.09 -20.33 -2.79
C PRO A 49 4.61 -21.48 -1.90
N ALA A 50 5.27 -22.46 -2.53
CA ALA A 50 5.74 -23.67 -1.85
C ALA A 50 6.69 -23.34 -0.69
N GLY A 51 6.47 -23.96 0.46
CA GLY A 51 7.24 -23.74 1.68
C GLY A 51 7.00 -22.40 2.39
N CYS A 52 6.01 -21.62 1.96
CA CYS A 52 5.65 -20.34 2.59
C CYS A 52 4.23 -20.33 3.17
N ARG A 53 4.02 -19.42 4.12
CA ARG A 53 2.72 -19.04 4.68
C ARG A 53 2.47 -17.54 4.45
N PRO A 54 1.22 -17.07 4.41
CA PRO A 54 0.96 -15.64 4.33
C PRO A 54 1.40 -14.93 5.63
N PHE A 55 1.85 -13.68 5.48
CA PHE A 55 2.30 -12.81 6.56
C PHE A 55 1.54 -11.48 6.51
N GLY A 56 0.97 -11.10 7.65
CA GLY A 56 0.05 -9.98 7.76
C GLY A 56 -1.22 -10.37 8.52
N LEU A 57 -2.17 -9.44 8.62
CA LEU A 57 -3.49 -9.67 9.18
C LEU A 57 -4.37 -10.39 8.14
N MET A 58 -4.84 -11.59 8.49
CA MET A 58 -5.76 -12.38 7.64
C MET A 58 -7.25 -12.15 7.99
N ALA A 59 -7.52 -11.32 9.00
CA ALA A 59 -8.86 -10.95 9.43
C ALA A 59 -9.25 -9.56 8.87
N ASP A 60 -10.48 -9.10 9.19
CA ASP A 60 -10.92 -7.74 8.90
C ASP A 60 -9.93 -6.69 9.43
N SER A 61 -9.71 -5.63 8.65
CA SER A 61 -8.79 -4.53 8.98
C SER A 61 -9.15 -3.87 10.31
N ARG A 62 -8.15 -3.58 11.14
CA ARG A 62 -8.35 -2.84 12.39
C ARG A 62 -8.72 -1.38 12.17
N LEU A 63 -8.62 -0.85 10.95
CA LEU A 63 -9.10 0.50 10.60
C LEU A 63 -10.52 0.50 9.99
N LYS A 64 -11.21 -0.64 9.91
CA LYS A 64 -12.60 -0.72 9.43
C LYS A 64 -13.57 0.16 10.24
N ASP A 65 -13.30 0.35 11.52
CA ASP A 65 -14.04 1.19 12.47
C ASP A 65 -13.32 2.53 12.78
N GLN A 66 -12.41 3.00 11.93
CA GLN A 66 -11.65 4.25 12.18
C GLN A 66 -12.54 5.50 12.37
N TYR A 67 -13.77 5.47 11.83
CA TYR A 67 -14.79 6.52 11.92
C TYR A 67 -15.71 6.40 13.14
N ASP A 68 -15.52 5.39 14.01
CA ASP A 68 -16.41 5.10 15.13
C ASP A 68 -16.27 6.10 16.29
N LYS A 69 -17.41 6.55 16.84
CA LYS A 69 -17.49 7.64 17.82
C LYS A 69 -16.80 7.34 19.14
N LYS A 70 -16.58 6.06 19.47
CA LYS A 70 -15.82 5.66 20.68
C LYS A 70 -14.41 6.26 20.74
N TYR A 71 -13.86 6.66 19.59
CA TYR A 71 -12.55 7.30 19.46
C TYR A 71 -12.59 8.84 19.46
N GLU A 72 -13.76 9.47 19.61
CA GLU A 72 -13.92 10.94 19.71
C GLU A 72 -13.56 11.46 21.10
N LYS A 73 -13.61 10.61 22.14
CA LYS A 73 -13.31 11.01 23.52
C LYS A 73 -11.80 11.00 23.79
N GLU A 74 -11.27 12.16 24.12
CA GLU A 74 -9.90 12.33 24.62
C GLU A 74 -9.67 11.52 25.91
N GLY A 75 -8.43 11.07 26.12
CA GLY A 75 -8.00 10.44 27.38
C GLY A 75 -8.53 9.03 27.59
N THR A 76 -9.14 8.39 26.59
CA THR A 76 -9.68 7.02 26.66
C THR A 76 -8.66 5.94 27.05
N CYS A 77 -7.37 6.17 26.81
CA CYS A 77 -6.29 5.27 27.24
C CYS A 77 -5.72 5.59 28.63
N GLY A 78 -6.15 6.67 29.28
CA GLY A 78 -5.62 7.14 30.57
C GLY A 78 -4.19 7.69 30.50
N THR A 79 -3.52 7.75 31.64
CA THR A 79 -2.10 8.07 31.78
C THR A 79 -1.28 6.82 32.11
N THR A 80 0.03 6.89 31.89
CA THR A 80 1.00 5.93 32.42
C THR A 80 1.26 6.18 33.92
N PRO A 81 1.95 5.28 34.65
CA PRO A 81 2.28 5.48 36.07
C PRO A 81 3.14 6.72 36.34
N ASP A 82 3.92 7.18 35.36
CA ASP A 82 4.69 8.42 35.37
C ASP A 82 3.88 9.68 34.99
N GLY A 83 2.57 9.54 34.78
CA GLY A 83 1.66 10.64 34.46
C GLY A 83 1.66 11.09 33.00
N SER A 84 2.46 10.48 32.12
CA SER A 84 2.49 10.82 30.69
C SER A 84 1.26 10.26 29.95
N PRO A 85 0.80 10.93 28.86
CA PRO A 85 -0.41 10.52 28.15
C PRO A 85 -0.23 9.17 27.47
N ARG A 86 -1.14 8.23 27.72
CA ARG A 86 -1.07 6.89 27.13
C ARG A 86 -1.73 6.87 25.76
N ALA A 87 -1.13 6.12 24.83
CA ALA A 87 -1.66 5.86 23.50
C ALA A 87 -1.69 4.36 23.23
N GLU A 88 -2.64 3.92 22.41
CA GLU A 88 -2.76 2.53 21.95
C GLU A 88 -2.48 2.43 20.45
N VAL A 89 -1.74 1.39 20.04
CA VAL A 89 -1.51 1.08 18.61
C VAL A 89 -2.76 0.42 18.05
N LYS A 90 -3.55 1.20 17.31
CA LYS A 90 -4.80 0.79 16.69
C LYS A 90 -4.57 -0.04 15.42
N GLY A 91 -3.52 0.26 14.66
CA GLY A 91 -3.18 -0.47 13.43
C GLY A 91 -1.70 -0.33 13.06
N LEU A 92 -1.16 -1.37 12.41
CA LEU A 92 0.24 -1.46 12.00
C LEU A 92 0.29 -1.90 10.54
N PHE A 93 1.00 -1.14 9.69
CA PHE A 93 1.00 -1.32 8.26
C PHE A 93 2.40 -1.17 7.67
N VAL A 94 2.65 -1.93 6.60
CA VAL A 94 3.83 -1.78 5.74
C VAL A 94 3.38 -1.57 4.31
N TYR A 95 4.22 -0.91 3.51
CA TYR A 95 3.99 -0.65 2.10
C TYR A 95 5.11 -1.27 1.26
N PRO A 96 5.07 -2.59 0.99
CA PRO A 96 6.21 -3.31 0.44
C PRO A 96 6.68 -2.79 -0.91
N VAL A 97 5.73 -2.45 -1.78
CA VAL A 97 5.98 -1.64 -2.97
C VAL A 97 5.56 -0.20 -2.68
N LYS A 98 6.48 0.73 -2.91
CA LYS A 98 6.26 2.17 -2.82
C LYS A 98 5.03 2.57 -3.67
N SER A 99 4.17 3.40 -3.10
CA SER A 99 2.94 3.90 -3.73
C SER A 99 1.85 2.88 -4.04
N CYS A 100 2.04 1.60 -3.73
CA CYS A 100 0.99 0.56 -3.81
C CYS A 100 0.19 0.42 -2.50
N ALA A 101 -0.85 -0.42 -2.49
CA ALA A 101 -1.68 -0.66 -1.31
C ALA A 101 -0.88 -1.25 -0.12
N PRO A 102 -1.27 -0.98 1.14
CA PRO A 102 -0.61 -1.53 2.32
C PRO A 102 -0.84 -3.02 2.52
N VAL A 103 0.01 -3.62 3.34
CA VAL A 103 -0.26 -4.86 4.08
C VAL A 103 -0.40 -4.51 5.56
N GLU A 104 -1.55 -4.85 6.15
CA GLU A 104 -1.77 -4.72 7.60
C GLU A 104 -1.08 -5.88 8.33
N LEU A 105 -0.52 -5.60 9.51
CA LEU A 105 0.25 -6.53 10.31
C LEU A 105 -0.38 -6.76 11.69
N GLN A 106 -0.24 -7.99 12.21
CA GLN A 106 -0.55 -8.27 13.62
C GLN A 106 0.60 -7.84 14.55
N HIS A 107 1.84 -8.00 14.10
CA HIS A 107 3.06 -7.56 14.75
C HIS A 107 4.09 -7.18 13.67
N GLY A 108 5.05 -6.32 14.00
CA GLY A 108 6.10 -5.89 13.07
C GLY A 108 7.45 -5.89 13.76
N GLU A 109 8.48 -6.22 12.98
CA GLU A 109 9.87 -6.17 13.39
C GLU A 109 10.49 -4.86 12.86
N VAL A 110 11.17 -4.10 13.71
CA VAL A 110 11.93 -2.91 13.28
C VAL A 110 13.36 -3.35 13.00
N VAL A 111 13.78 -3.16 11.76
CA VAL A 111 15.11 -3.52 11.23
C VAL A 111 15.87 -2.26 10.82
N SER A 112 17.08 -2.42 10.29
CA SER A 112 17.99 -1.29 9.98
C SER A 112 17.50 -0.33 8.89
N THR A 113 16.36 -0.59 8.25
CA THR A 113 15.76 0.21 7.17
C THR A 113 14.35 0.72 7.49
N GLY A 114 13.80 0.45 8.68
CA GLY A 114 12.41 0.75 9.03
C GLY A 114 11.67 -0.47 9.57
N LEU A 115 10.37 -0.59 9.32
CA LEU A 115 9.69 -1.87 9.51
C LEU A 115 10.16 -2.89 8.46
N ARG A 116 10.34 -4.14 8.88
CA ARG A 116 10.66 -5.25 7.97
C ARG A 116 9.60 -5.35 6.86
N PHE A 117 10.06 -5.54 5.63
CA PHE A 117 9.28 -5.54 4.39
C PHE A 117 8.66 -4.19 3.99
N ASP A 118 8.91 -3.07 4.67
CA ASP A 118 8.40 -1.76 4.26
C ASP A 118 9.26 -1.12 3.16
N ARG A 119 8.62 -0.63 2.09
CA ARG A 119 9.20 0.21 1.01
C ARG A 119 10.45 -0.34 0.33
N GLN A 120 10.65 -1.67 0.36
CA GLN A 120 11.80 -2.35 -0.26
C GLN A 120 11.74 -2.43 -1.79
N PHE A 121 10.58 -2.16 -2.37
CA PHE A 121 10.39 -2.16 -3.82
C PHE A 121 9.80 -0.82 -4.30
N SER A 122 10.07 -0.46 -5.55
CA SER A 122 9.44 0.67 -6.23
C SER A 122 9.29 0.35 -7.70
N PHE A 123 8.15 0.69 -8.29
CA PHE A 123 8.07 0.79 -9.75
C PHE A 123 8.88 1.99 -10.25
N ALA A 124 9.42 1.89 -11.45
CA ALA A 124 10.09 2.98 -12.14
C ALA A 124 9.75 2.98 -13.64
N GLN A 125 9.83 4.16 -14.23
CA GLN A 125 9.76 4.36 -15.67
C GLN A 125 11.07 4.93 -16.21
N LEU A 126 11.49 4.47 -17.40
CA LEU A 126 12.67 4.99 -18.09
C LEU A 126 12.29 6.25 -18.85
N VAL A 127 12.83 7.39 -18.43
CA VAL A 127 12.56 8.70 -19.05
C VAL A 127 13.80 9.16 -19.82
N SER A 128 13.59 9.62 -21.05
CA SER A 128 14.61 10.18 -21.93
C SER A 128 14.66 11.70 -21.83
N SER A 129 15.85 12.30 -21.68
CA SER A 129 16.02 13.75 -21.71
C SER A 129 16.07 14.31 -23.14
N LYS A 130 15.88 15.63 -23.26
CA LYS A 130 16.28 16.40 -24.46
C LYS A 130 17.80 16.26 -24.71
N PRO A 131 18.30 16.50 -25.94
CA PRO A 131 19.70 16.31 -26.30
C PRO A 131 20.71 17.02 -25.37
N PRO A 132 21.84 16.38 -25.02
CA PRO A 132 22.21 15.00 -25.33
C PRO A 132 21.25 14.00 -24.65
N VAL A 133 20.79 13.01 -25.41
CA VAL A 133 19.75 12.07 -24.93
C VAL A 133 20.36 11.18 -23.85
N GLN A 134 19.85 11.30 -22.64
CA GLN A 134 20.18 10.44 -21.51
C GLN A 134 18.91 9.73 -21.04
N HIS A 135 19.01 8.43 -20.83
CA HIS A 135 17.94 7.63 -20.26
C HIS A 135 18.17 7.48 -18.75
N ARG A 136 17.15 7.77 -17.93
CA ARG A 136 17.22 7.59 -16.47
C ARG A 136 15.92 6.98 -15.96
N TRP A 137 16.04 5.98 -15.09
CA TRP A 137 14.92 5.45 -14.34
C TRP A 137 14.45 6.46 -13.30
N ILE A 138 13.17 6.80 -13.31
CA ILE A 138 12.52 7.67 -12.34
C ILE A 138 11.42 6.86 -11.65
N CYS A 139 11.39 6.88 -10.31
CA CYS A 139 10.39 6.13 -9.55
C CYS A 139 8.97 6.61 -9.90
N VAL A 140 8.06 5.67 -10.14
CA VAL A 140 6.65 5.98 -10.37
C VAL A 140 5.99 6.24 -9.02
N THR A 141 5.21 7.33 -8.90
CA THR A 141 4.53 7.67 -7.64
C THR A 141 3.02 7.77 -7.81
N GLU A 142 2.29 7.48 -6.73
CA GLU A 142 0.82 7.54 -6.62
C GLU A 142 0.24 8.91 -7.02
N ARG A 143 1.04 10.00 -6.90
CA ARG A 143 0.67 11.35 -7.33
C ARG A 143 0.66 11.54 -8.85
N GLU A 144 1.46 10.75 -9.55
CA GLU A 144 1.55 10.77 -11.01
C GLU A 144 0.64 9.70 -11.62
N PHE A 145 0.47 8.58 -10.90
CA PHE A 145 -0.34 7.43 -11.32
C PHE A 145 -1.21 6.93 -10.15
N PRO A 146 -2.34 7.60 -9.85
CA PRO A 146 -3.23 7.28 -8.72
C PRO A 146 -3.71 5.82 -8.66
N ARG A 147 -3.84 5.15 -9.82
CA ARG A 147 -4.20 3.73 -9.89
C ARG A 147 -3.16 2.77 -9.27
N LEU A 148 -1.97 3.24 -8.92
CA LEU A 148 -1.03 2.47 -8.08
C LEU A 148 -1.65 2.08 -6.72
N ALA A 149 -2.57 2.89 -6.17
CA ALA A 149 -3.28 2.57 -4.94
C ALA A 149 -4.09 1.26 -5.03
N LEU A 150 -4.52 0.88 -6.24
CA LEU A 150 -5.27 -0.36 -6.51
C LEU A 150 -4.37 -1.59 -6.65
N VAL A 151 -3.04 -1.41 -6.74
CA VAL A 151 -2.08 -2.51 -6.79
C VAL A 151 -1.92 -3.06 -5.38
N LYS A 152 -2.49 -4.23 -5.14
CA LYS A 152 -2.46 -4.94 -3.86
C LYS A 152 -1.18 -5.75 -3.72
N THR A 153 -0.73 -5.89 -2.48
CA THR A 153 0.45 -6.67 -2.14
C THR A 153 0.10 -7.67 -1.03
N GLN A 154 0.74 -8.83 -1.05
CA GLN A 154 0.69 -9.81 0.03
C GLN A 154 2.11 -10.30 0.32
N LEU A 155 2.45 -10.45 1.58
CA LEU A 155 3.74 -10.97 2.01
C LEU A 155 3.60 -12.47 2.28
N TRP A 156 4.52 -13.27 1.76
CA TRP A 156 4.59 -14.71 2.00
C TRP A 156 5.97 -15.07 2.53
N VAL A 157 6.04 -15.56 3.77
CA VAL A 157 7.29 -15.86 4.46
C VAL A 157 7.49 -17.37 4.59
N PRO A 158 8.74 -17.87 4.61
CA PRO A 158 9.01 -19.29 4.80
C PRO A 158 8.40 -19.84 6.09
N ASP A 159 7.83 -21.04 6.01
CA ASP A 159 7.28 -21.76 7.16
C ASP A 159 7.81 -23.18 7.21
N PRO A 160 8.75 -23.50 8.13
CA PRO A 160 9.26 -24.86 8.34
C PRO A 160 8.19 -25.89 8.71
N LYS A 161 6.97 -25.46 9.10
CA LYS A 161 5.84 -26.36 9.40
C LYS A 161 4.99 -26.68 8.17
N SER A 162 5.23 -26.03 7.02
CA SER A 162 4.47 -26.28 5.80
C SER A 162 4.81 -27.64 5.20
N PRO A 163 3.82 -28.45 4.74
CA PRO A 163 4.10 -29.74 4.10
C PRO A 163 4.81 -29.61 2.75
N THR A 164 4.88 -28.40 2.18
CA THR A 164 5.64 -28.09 0.95
C THR A 164 6.99 -27.41 1.24
N TYR A 165 7.43 -27.39 2.50
CA TYR A 165 8.70 -26.79 2.88
C TYR A 165 9.90 -27.61 2.38
N SER A 166 10.85 -26.91 1.77
CA SER A 166 12.19 -27.41 1.47
C SER A 166 13.17 -26.28 1.72
N ALA A 167 14.27 -26.53 2.43
CA ALA A 167 15.33 -25.54 2.62
C ALA A 167 15.93 -25.09 1.28
N GLU A 168 15.97 -26.01 0.31
CA GLU A 168 16.42 -25.75 -1.06
C GLU A 168 15.35 -25.11 -1.95
N GLY A 169 14.13 -24.92 -1.44
CA GLY A 169 13.01 -24.35 -2.17
C GLY A 169 13.26 -22.90 -2.60
N GLU A 170 12.90 -22.60 -3.84
CA GLU A 170 13.08 -21.30 -4.50
C GLU A 170 12.69 -20.09 -3.61
N TRP A 171 11.48 -20.14 -3.05
CA TRP A 171 10.95 -19.08 -2.19
C TRP A 171 11.58 -19.07 -0.80
N VAL A 172 11.98 -20.24 -0.28
CA VAL A 172 12.63 -20.37 1.03
C VAL A 172 14.02 -19.76 1.00
N LYS A 173 14.84 -20.07 -0.02
CA LYS A 173 16.14 -19.42 -0.27
C LYS A 173 16.04 -17.91 -0.43
N SER A 174 14.91 -17.43 -0.98
CA SER A 174 14.67 -16.01 -1.23
C SER A 174 14.16 -15.24 0.00
N GLY A 175 14.10 -15.87 1.18
CA GLY A 175 13.52 -15.29 2.40
C GLY A 175 12.00 -15.14 2.36
N GLY A 176 11.33 -15.70 1.34
CA GLY A 176 9.92 -15.54 1.00
C GLY A 176 9.69 -14.85 -0.35
N CYS A 177 8.45 -14.44 -0.60
CA CYS A 177 8.08 -13.65 -1.77
C CYS A 177 6.99 -12.62 -1.47
N ILE A 178 6.97 -11.55 -2.26
CA ILE A 178 5.81 -10.68 -2.39
C ILE A 178 4.94 -11.17 -3.55
N VAL A 179 3.65 -11.31 -3.29
CA VAL A 179 2.63 -11.56 -4.31
C VAL A 179 1.96 -10.22 -4.61
N ILE A 180 2.04 -9.76 -5.86
CA ILE A 180 1.51 -8.48 -6.31
C ILE A 180 0.30 -8.77 -7.19
N SER A 181 -0.83 -8.11 -6.90
CA SER A 181 -2.05 -8.23 -7.70
C SER A 181 -2.66 -6.87 -8.04
N PHE A 182 -3.31 -6.77 -9.19
CA PHE A 182 -3.90 -5.52 -9.67
C PHE A 182 -5.18 -5.77 -10.49
N PRO A 183 -6.15 -4.83 -10.47
CA PRO A 183 -7.34 -4.94 -11.31
C PRO A 183 -7.00 -4.82 -12.79
N PHE A 184 -7.52 -5.75 -13.59
CA PHE A 184 -7.48 -5.70 -15.04
C PHE A 184 -8.71 -6.40 -15.63
N SER A 185 -9.69 -5.62 -16.09
CA SER A 185 -10.74 -6.13 -16.97
C SER A 185 -10.15 -6.38 -18.37
N PRO A 186 -10.15 -7.62 -18.90
CA PRO A 186 -9.89 -7.83 -20.31
C PRO A 186 -11.01 -7.21 -21.16
N ASP A 187 -10.66 -6.69 -22.33
CA ASP A 187 -11.64 -6.26 -23.34
C ASP A 187 -12.56 -7.43 -23.74
N TRP A 188 -13.71 -7.11 -24.35
CA TRP A 188 -14.72 -8.08 -24.79
C TRP A 188 -14.16 -9.20 -25.70
N SER A 189 -12.99 -8.98 -26.31
CA SER A 189 -12.21 -9.98 -27.06
C SER A 189 -11.83 -11.24 -26.25
N GLY A 190 -11.87 -11.20 -24.92
CA GLY A 190 -11.59 -12.35 -24.05
C GLY A 190 -12.69 -13.42 -23.96
N GLY A 191 -13.85 -13.20 -24.61
CA GLY A 191 -14.92 -14.19 -24.75
C GLY A 191 -15.47 -14.73 -23.43
N VAL A 192 -15.89 -16.00 -23.42
CA VAL A 192 -16.53 -16.64 -22.25
C VAL A 192 -15.63 -16.63 -21.01
N LYS A 193 -14.29 -16.69 -21.16
CA LYS A 193 -13.35 -16.61 -20.03
C LYS A 193 -13.33 -15.23 -19.37
N ALA A 194 -13.45 -14.14 -20.14
CA ALA A 194 -13.58 -12.78 -19.61
C ALA A 194 -14.88 -12.58 -18.83
N ILE A 195 -15.98 -13.16 -19.32
CA ILE A 195 -17.28 -13.14 -18.64
C ILE A 195 -17.21 -13.95 -17.33
N ALA A 196 -16.60 -15.14 -17.36
CA ALA A 196 -16.41 -15.99 -16.18
C ALA A 196 -15.56 -15.32 -15.09
N SER A 197 -14.41 -14.74 -15.42
CA SER A 197 -13.56 -14.05 -14.43
C SER A 197 -14.21 -12.77 -13.90
N SER A 198 -14.95 -12.04 -14.72
CA SER A 198 -15.72 -10.86 -14.28
C SER A 198 -16.89 -11.22 -13.37
N PHE A 199 -17.61 -12.31 -13.66
CA PHE A 199 -18.66 -12.85 -12.79
C PHE A 199 -18.07 -13.36 -11.46
N GLY A 200 -16.95 -14.10 -11.54
CA GLY A 200 -16.19 -14.57 -10.40
C GLY A 200 -15.73 -13.44 -9.49
N ALA A 201 -15.16 -12.37 -10.05
CA ALA A 201 -14.76 -11.18 -9.29
C ALA A 201 -15.92 -10.55 -8.51
N LYS A 202 -17.10 -10.39 -9.14
CA LYS A 202 -18.31 -9.85 -8.51
C LYS A 202 -18.83 -10.73 -7.38
N LEU A 203 -18.78 -12.05 -7.55
CA LEU A 203 -19.14 -13.02 -6.52
C LEU A 203 -18.12 -13.03 -5.36
N ARG A 204 -16.81 -12.94 -5.64
CA ARG A 204 -15.72 -12.89 -4.64
C ARG A 204 -15.77 -11.63 -3.78
N GLN A 205 -15.94 -10.46 -4.40
CA GLN A 205 -15.81 -9.15 -3.74
C GLN A 205 -17.17 -8.55 -3.35
N THR A 206 -18.26 -9.33 -3.47
CA THR A 206 -19.64 -8.95 -3.13
C THR A 206 -20.04 -7.57 -3.68
N SER A 207 -19.58 -7.24 -4.89
CA SER A 207 -19.70 -5.91 -5.48
C SER A 207 -19.88 -5.98 -6.99
N ILE A 208 -20.86 -5.24 -7.51
CA ILE A 208 -21.15 -5.16 -8.95
C ILE A 208 -19.98 -4.53 -9.74
N ARG A 209 -19.16 -3.70 -9.07
CA ARG A 209 -17.98 -3.01 -9.63
C ARG A 209 -16.66 -3.77 -9.47
N ALA A 210 -16.70 -5.02 -9.02
CA ALA A 210 -15.49 -5.82 -8.81
C ALA A 210 -14.81 -6.18 -10.14
N GLU A 211 -13.53 -5.84 -10.26
CA GLU A 211 -12.70 -6.22 -11.41
C GLU A 211 -11.86 -7.48 -11.10
N PRO A 212 -11.68 -8.39 -12.08
CA PRO A 212 -10.76 -9.52 -11.95
C PRO A 212 -9.33 -9.02 -11.72
N GLN A 213 -8.56 -9.79 -10.95
CA GLN A 213 -7.23 -9.40 -10.49
C GLN A 213 -6.18 -10.23 -11.21
N ILE A 214 -5.18 -9.61 -11.82
CA ILE A 214 -4.00 -10.33 -12.32
C ILE A 214 -2.93 -10.34 -11.24
N THR A 215 -2.32 -11.50 -11.03
CA THR A 215 -1.38 -11.74 -9.94
C THR A 215 -0.03 -12.26 -10.47
N PHE A 216 1.07 -11.78 -9.90
CA PHE A 216 2.42 -12.29 -10.14
C PHE A 216 3.24 -12.30 -8.84
N ARG A 217 4.42 -12.94 -8.85
CA ARG A 217 5.24 -13.18 -7.65
C ARG A 217 6.64 -12.67 -7.87
N ILE A 218 7.23 -12.06 -6.85
CA ILE A 218 8.59 -11.54 -6.84
C ILE A 218 9.28 -12.08 -5.58
N PRO A 219 10.47 -12.68 -5.65
CA PRO A 219 11.23 -13.07 -4.46
C PRO A 219 11.51 -11.84 -3.59
N PHE A 220 11.61 -12.01 -2.26
CA PHE A 220 12.10 -10.90 -1.43
C PHE A 220 13.56 -10.62 -1.77
N ASP A 221 14.48 -11.53 -1.44
CA ASP A 221 15.91 -11.35 -1.69
C ASP A 221 16.40 -12.49 -2.61
N PRO A 222 16.48 -12.28 -3.93
CA PRO A 222 16.86 -13.34 -4.86
C PRO A 222 18.31 -13.81 -4.60
N PRO A 223 18.57 -15.12 -4.47
CA PRO A 223 19.92 -15.63 -4.24
C PRO A 223 20.84 -15.39 -5.44
N ARG A 224 22.16 -15.36 -5.21
CA ARG A 224 23.18 -15.04 -6.22
C ARG A 224 23.11 -15.93 -7.46
N ASP A 225 22.71 -17.19 -7.32
CA ASP A 225 22.60 -18.13 -8.44
C ASP A 225 21.41 -17.78 -9.35
N ARG A 226 20.25 -17.46 -8.76
CA ARG A 226 19.06 -16.94 -9.46
C ARG A 226 19.36 -15.61 -10.17
N ILE A 227 20.11 -14.72 -9.51
CA ILE A 227 20.56 -13.44 -10.08
C ILE A 227 21.33 -13.65 -11.38
N LYS A 228 22.22 -14.65 -11.42
CA LYS A 228 22.99 -15.04 -12.62
C LYS A 228 22.11 -15.74 -13.66
N GLU A 229 21.35 -16.75 -13.24
CA GLU A 229 20.51 -17.59 -14.10
C GLU A 229 19.51 -16.76 -14.91
N LYS A 230 18.85 -15.78 -14.26
CA LYS A 230 17.86 -14.91 -14.89
C LYS A 230 18.43 -13.58 -15.40
N GLY A 231 19.73 -13.35 -15.27
CA GLY A 231 20.41 -12.17 -15.84
C GLY A 231 19.91 -10.82 -15.30
N TYR A 232 19.75 -10.67 -13.98
CA TYR A 232 19.32 -9.41 -13.39
C TYR A 232 20.38 -8.31 -13.57
N SER A 233 19.95 -7.09 -13.89
CA SER A 233 20.77 -5.88 -13.87
C SER A 233 20.64 -5.11 -12.55
N THR A 234 21.70 -4.42 -12.13
CA THR A 234 21.65 -3.38 -11.10
C THR A 234 21.76 -2.03 -11.78
N GLU A 235 20.79 -1.15 -11.57
CA GLU A 235 20.69 0.15 -12.25
C GLU A 235 20.37 1.27 -11.26
N ARG A 236 20.66 2.52 -11.62
CA ARG A 236 20.36 3.67 -10.77
C ARG A 236 18.95 4.19 -11.05
N MET A 237 18.14 4.25 -10.00
CA MET A 237 16.76 4.73 -10.04
C MET A 237 16.64 5.99 -9.21
N LYS A 238 16.16 7.09 -9.81
CA LYS A 238 15.89 8.34 -9.10
C LYS A 238 14.64 8.22 -8.23
N ILE A 239 14.81 8.40 -6.93
CA ILE A 239 13.76 8.51 -5.92
C ILE A 239 13.81 9.91 -5.28
N PHE A 240 13.04 10.85 -5.82
CA PHE A 240 13.04 12.26 -5.43
C PHE A 240 14.42 12.94 -5.64
N ALA A 241 15.18 13.17 -4.57
CA ALA A 241 16.51 13.78 -4.60
C ALA A 241 17.64 12.73 -4.64
N ASP A 242 17.35 11.48 -4.28
CA ASP A 242 18.35 10.42 -4.20
C ASP A 242 18.32 9.54 -5.46
N GLU A 243 19.44 8.95 -5.83
CA GLU A 243 19.55 8.03 -6.98
C GLU A 243 20.21 6.70 -6.57
N PRO A 244 19.56 5.90 -5.69
CA PRO A 244 20.09 4.61 -5.24
C PRO A 244 20.26 3.62 -6.40
N GLU A 245 21.25 2.74 -6.23
CA GLU A 245 21.38 1.51 -7.01
C GLU A 245 20.33 0.50 -6.54
N ALA A 246 19.60 -0.05 -7.50
CA ALA A 246 18.50 -0.98 -7.26
C ALA A 246 18.57 -2.13 -8.27
N LEU A 247 18.17 -3.32 -7.81
CA LEU A 247 18.11 -4.52 -8.66
C LEU A 247 16.85 -4.45 -9.53
N ASN A 248 17.01 -4.56 -10.85
CA ASN A 248 15.93 -4.55 -11.82
C ASN A 248 15.23 -5.93 -11.81
N MET A 249 13.96 -5.96 -11.39
CA MET A 249 13.20 -7.20 -11.23
C MET A 249 12.42 -7.60 -12.51
N SER A 250 12.73 -7.01 -13.67
CA SER A 250 12.02 -7.28 -14.94
C SER A 250 12.00 -8.76 -15.33
N ALA A 251 13.09 -9.49 -15.08
CA ALA A 251 13.19 -10.94 -15.34
C ALA A 251 12.24 -11.81 -14.49
N GLU A 252 11.60 -11.25 -13.47
CA GLU A 252 10.57 -11.93 -12.65
C GLU A 252 9.13 -11.61 -13.09
N ILE A 253 8.94 -10.64 -13.99
CA ILE A 253 7.60 -10.23 -14.43
C ILE A 253 7.38 -10.69 -15.88
N PRO A 254 6.45 -11.64 -16.13
CA PRO A 254 6.07 -12.01 -17.48
C PRO A 254 5.65 -10.79 -18.31
N ALA A 255 6.21 -10.63 -19.51
CA ALA A 255 6.03 -9.43 -20.33
C ALA A 255 4.55 -9.10 -20.62
N ASN A 256 3.70 -10.12 -20.75
CA ASN A 256 2.25 -9.97 -20.91
C ASN A 256 1.55 -9.42 -19.65
N ILE A 257 2.04 -9.74 -18.44
CA ILE A 257 1.53 -9.18 -17.18
C ILE A 257 2.04 -7.74 -17.02
N LEU A 258 3.31 -7.49 -17.34
CA LEU A 258 3.91 -6.15 -17.28
C LEU A 258 3.20 -5.17 -18.23
N ALA A 259 2.86 -5.61 -19.45
CA ALA A 259 2.09 -4.81 -20.40
C ALA A 259 0.67 -4.47 -19.88
N LYS A 260 -0.01 -5.44 -19.25
CA LYS A 260 -1.34 -5.20 -18.64
C LYS A 260 -1.28 -4.27 -17.44
N LEU A 261 -0.26 -4.41 -16.58
CA LEU A 261 -0.04 -3.49 -15.46
C LEU A 261 0.24 -2.07 -15.97
N LYS A 262 1.11 -1.94 -16.98
CA LYS A 262 1.42 -0.68 -17.66
C LYS A 262 0.14 -0.01 -18.22
N TYR A 263 -0.75 -0.80 -18.85
CA TYR A 263 -2.06 -0.34 -19.31
C TYR A 263 -2.98 0.10 -18.16
N THR A 264 -3.15 -0.73 -17.12
CA THR A 264 -3.95 -0.40 -15.92
C THR A 264 -3.50 0.91 -15.28
N LEU A 265 -2.18 1.16 -15.22
CA LEU A 265 -1.62 2.36 -14.62
C LEU A 265 -1.63 3.58 -15.55
N GLY A 266 -1.75 3.40 -16.88
CA GLY A 266 -1.65 4.50 -17.85
C GLY A 266 -0.20 4.96 -18.13
N VAL A 267 0.80 4.12 -17.86
CA VAL A 267 2.22 4.46 -18.11
C VAL A 267 2.55 4.22 -19.58
N SER A 268 3.16 5.19 -20.26
CA SER A 268 3.55 5.08 -21.69
C SER A 268 5.00 4.62 -21.90
N ASN A 269 5.90 4.98 -20.99
CA ASN A 269 7.34 4.69 -21.03
C ASN A 269 7.68 3.20 -20.77
N THR A 270 8.94 2.80 -20.95
CA THR A 270 9.43 1.51 -20.44
C THR A 270 9.29 1.50 -18.92
N PHE A 271 8.72 0.43 -18.35
CA PHE A 271 8.27 0.38 -16.96
C PHE A 271 8.62 -0.98 -16.36
N THR A 272 9.16 -1.01 -15.14
CA THR A 272 9.48 -2.24 -14.41
C THR A 272 9.50 -2.00 -12.89
N LEU A 273 9.60 -3.09 -12.13
CA LEU A 273 9.80 -3.08 -10.69
C LEU A 273 11.29 -3.12 -10.35
N PHE A 274 11.69 -2.34 -9.35
CA PHE A 274 13.04 -2.34 -8.77
C PHE A 274 12.98 -2.74 -7.29
N ARG A 275 13.98 -3.52 -6.84
CA ARG A 275 14.26 -3.76 -5.42
C ARG A 275 15.41 -2.87 -4.97
N VAL A 276 15.24 -2.11 -3.89
CA VAL A 276 16.37 -1.42 -3.25
C VAL A 276 17.21 -2.40 -2.43
N ASP A 277 18.51 -2.19 -2.44
CA ASP A 277 19.46 -2.92 -1.60
C ASP A 277 19.23 -2.57 -0.11
N ASN A 278 18.92 -3.56 0.73
CA ASN A 278 18.68 -3.36 2.16
C ASN A 278 19.97 -3.28 3.00
N GLU A 279 21.11 -3.75 2.47
CA GLU A 279 22.40 -3.66 3.16
C GLU A 279 22.94 -2.23 3.08
N LYS A 280 22.66 -1.54 1.96
CA LYS A 280 22.96 -0.12 1.77
C LYS A 280 22.02 0.77 2.60
N ARG A 281 22.56 1.39 3.64
CA ARG A 281 21.86 2.40 4.45
C ARG A 281 21.62 3.66 3.61
N ARG A 282 20.42 4.25 3.73
CA ARG A 282 20.11 5.57 3.17
C ARG A 282 20.50 6.65 4.16
N ASP A 283 21.28 7.64 3.72
CA ASP A 283 21.53 8.84 4.51
C ASP A 283 20.23 9.64 4.67
N LEU A 284 19.87 9.99 5.90
CA LEU A 284 18.76 10.89 6.18
C LEU A 284 19.25 12.34 6.23
N PHE A 285 18.80 13.14 5.28
CA PHE A 285 19.09 14.57 5.24
C PHE A 285 18.03 15.40 5.97
N ARG A 286 18.38 16.63 6.34
CA ARG A 286 17.53 17.68 6.96
C ARG A 286 17.08 17.42 8.39
N CYS A 287 16.36 16.34 8.63
CA CYS A 287 15.59 16.10 9.87
C CYS A 287 16.28 15.17 10.87
N ALA A 288 17.27 14.39 10.43
CA ALA A 288 18.25 13.80 11.32
C ALA A 288 19.30 14.88 11.70
N PRO A 289 19.87 14.85 12.92
CA PRO A 289 21.00 15.70 13.29
C PRO A 289 22.20 15.43 12.38
N ARG A 290 23.10 16.40 12.25
CA ARG A 290 24.17 16.30 11.26
C ARG A 290 25.23 15.28 11.68
N LYS A 291 25.93 14.73 10.68
CA LYS A 291 27.00 13.73 10.86
C LYS A 291 28.13 14.24 11.77
N ASP A 292 28.44 15.53 11.69
CA ASP A 292 29.40 16.28 12.52
C ASP A 292 28.94 16.47 13.98
N GLU A 293 27.64 16.38 14.25
CA GLU A 293 27.05 16.65 15.57
C GLU A 293 26.93 15.39 16.45
N ILE A 294 26.56 14.25 15.85
CA ILE A 294 26.30 12.98 16.58
C ILE A 294 26.96 11.73 15.99
N GLY A 295 27.75 11.87 14.92
CA GLY A 295 28.28 10.75 14.13
C GLY A 295 27.23 10.10 13.23
N TYR A 296 27.61 9.02 12.54
CA TYR A 296 26.66 8.20 11.77
C TYR A 296 25.75 7.41 12.71
N GLN A 297 24.49 7.84 12.89
CA GLN A 297 23.45 6.97 13.42
C GLN A 297 22.62 6.38 12.27
N PRO A 298 22.37 5.05 12.27
CA PRO A 298 21.37 4.47 11.39
C PRO A 298 19.99 4.82 11.94
N VAL A 299 19.26 5.66 11.21
CA VAL A 299 17.96 6.18 11.65
C VAL A 299 16.86 5.58 10.78
N TYR A 300 15.87 5.00 11.44
CA TYR A 300 14.85 4.15 10.83
C TYR A 300 13.59 4.95 10.54
N PRO A 301 13.15 5.04 9.27
CA PRO A 301 11.94 5.79 8.92
C PRO A 301 10.70 5.02 9.39
N LEU A 302 10.06 5.54 10.45
CA LEU A 302 8.75 5.10 10.92
C LEU A 302 7.80 6.29 10.89
N HIS A 303 6.69 6.16 10.17
CA HIS A 303 5.62 7.16 10.18
C HIS A 303 4.56 6.74 11.20
N LEU A 304 4.20 7.68 12.08
CA LEU A 304 3.18 7.57 13.11
C LEU A 304 2.06 8.57 12.81
N LEU A 305 0.80 8.20 13.09
CA LEU A 305 -0.35 9.09 12.91
C LEU A 305 -1.44 8.80 13.95
N ASN A 306 -1.98 9.84 14.59
CA ASN A 306 -3.13 9.71 15.47
C ASN A 306 -4.44 9.82 14.68
N LEU A 307 -5.39 8.93 14.94
CA LEU A 307 -6.72 8.99 14.31
C LEU A 307 -7.54 10.21 14.78
N ALA A 308 -7.26 10.77 15.96
CA ALA A 308 -7.88 12.04 16.37
C ALA A 308 -7.48 13.19 15.43
N SER A 309 -6.19 13.29 15.07
CA SER A 309 -5.66 14.27 14.11
C SER A 309 -6.31 14.11 12.72
N VAL A 310 -6.52 12.87 12.26
CA VAL A 310 -7.21 12.61 10.97
C VAL A 310 -8.66 13.12 11.00
N ARG A 311 -9.38 12.95 12.12
CA ARG A 311 -10.77 13.43 12.26
C ARG A 311 -10.87 14.94 12.41
N ASP A 312 -9.94 15.59 13.11
CA ASP A 312 -9.88 17.04 13.16
C ASP A 312 -9.61 17.63 11.76
N VAL A 313 -8.67 17.07 11.00
CA VAL A 313 -8.48 17.47 9.60
C VAL A 313 -9.76 17.26 8.80
N ALA A 314 -10.41 16.10 8.94
CA ALA A 314 -11.66 15.79 8.24
C ALA A 314 -12.81 16.75 8.58
N SER A 315 -12.94 17.21 9.83
CA SER A 315 -13.99 18.15 10.25
C SER A 315 -13.78 19.56 9.68
N LYS A 316 -12.55 19.90 9.32
CA LYS A 316 -12.15 21.16 8.66
C LYS A 316 -12.24 21.09 7.13
N LEU A 317 -12.45 19.90 6.55
CA LEU A 317 -12.74 19.79 5.13
C LEU A 317 -14.16 20.28 4.85
N GLY A 318 -14.27 21.34 4.04
CA GLY A 318 -15.56 21.90 3.63
C GLY A 318 -16.41 20.94 2.79
N PRO A 319 -17.56 21.41 2.25
CA PRO A 319 -18.53 20.55 1.54
C PRO A 319 -17.98 19.86 0.27
N THR A 320 -16.83 20.31 -0.23
CA THR A 320 -16.08 19.72 -1.36
C THR A 320 -15.15 18.57 -0.97
N GLY A 321 -14.90 18.36 0.33
CA GLY A 321 -14.02 17.30 0.83
C GLY A 321 -14.68 15.91 0.90
N PRO A 322 -13.88 14.83 1.00
CA PRO A 322 -14.40 13.50 1.28
C PRO A 322 -15.13 13.48 2.63
N ARG A 323 -16.41 13.10 2.64
CA ARG A 323 -17.25 12.98 3.85
C ARG A 323 -16.61 12.14 4.97
N ASN A 324 -15.82 11.14 4.59
CA ASN A 324 -15.03 10.29 5.48
C ASN A 324 -13.60 10.26 4.94
N LEU A 325 -12.67 10.93 5.65
CA LEU A 325 -11.25 10.94 5.27
C LEU A 325 -10.54 9.68 5.79
N ASP A 326 -10.21 8.76 4.89
CA ASP A 326 -9.51 7.52 5.25
C ASP A 326 -8.07 7.81 5.70
N ALA A 327 -7.71 7.37 6.92
CA ALA A 327 -6.37 7.51 7.47
C ALA A 327 -5.29 6.83 6.60
N LEU A 328 -5.64 5.81 5.80
CA LEU A 328 -4.71 5.15 4.88
C LEU A 328 -4.14 6.08 3.80
N ARG A 329 -4.85 7.19 3.47
CA ARG A 329 -4.38 8.26 2.55
C ARG A 329 -3.05 8.88 2.99
N PHE A 330 -2.79 8.93 4.28
CA PHE A 330 -1.55 9.50 4.84
C PHE A 330 -0.38 8.51 4.80
N ARG A 331 -0.64 7.23 4.54
CA ARG A 331 0.34 6.15 4.43
C ARG A 331 1.26 6.03 5.66
N SER A 332 0.64 6.01 6.84
CA SER A 332 1.32 5.76 8.13
C SER A 332 1.67 4.30 8.31
N ASN A 333 2.79 4.05 9.00
CA ASN A 333 3.16 2.70 9.40
C ASN A 333 2.47 2.31 10.71
N ILE A 334 2.32 3.27 11.63
CA ILE A 334 1.68 3.08 12.93
C ILE A 334 0.52 4.06 13.03
N TYR A 335 -0.68 3.56 13.35
CA TYR A 335 -1.86 4.36 13.66
C TYR A 335 -2.20 4.20 15.13
N ILE A 336 -2.46 5.31 15.82
CA ILE A 336 -2.74 5.32 17.27
C ILE A 336 -4.08 5.97 17.61
N THR A 337 -4.58 5.65 18.80
CA THR A 337 -5.77 6.22 19.44
C THR A 337 -5.49 6.52 20.93
N GLY A 338 -6.29 7.41 21.53
CA GLY A 338 -6.24 7.76 22.95
C GLY A 338 -5.91 9.25 23.21
N PRO A 339 -4.79 9.78 22.69
CA PRO A 339 -4.44 11.19 22.81
C PRO A 339 -5.35 12.12 21.99
N ALA A 340 -5.44 13.38 22.43
CA ALA A 340 -6.05 14.49 21.70
C ALA A 340 -5.43 14.69 20.29
N ALA A 341 -6.14 15.41 19.42
CA ALA A 341 -5.65 15.71 18.07
C ALA A 341 -4.29 16.45 18.12
N PHE A 342 -3.38 16.03 17.24
CA PHE A 342 -2.00 16.52 17.12
C PHE A 342 -1.12 16.40 18.36
N ALA A 343 -1.54 15.67 19.41
CA ALA A 343 -0.70 15.45 20.59
C ALA A 343 0.66 14.84 20.22
N GLU A 344 0.70 13.98 19.19
CA GLU A 344 1.91 13.33 18.67
C GLU A 344 2.99 14.32 18.17
N ASP A 345 2.60 15.53 17.75
CA ASP A 345 3.52 16.55 17.22
C ASP A 345 4.39 17.19 18.32
N SER A 346 3.99 17.06 19.59
CA SER A 346 4.70 17.57 20.77
C SER A 346 5.71 16.57 21.35
N TRP A 347 5.61 15.29 20.95
CA TRP A 347 6.38 14.21 21.55
C TRP A 347 7.86 14.30 21.16
N LYS A 348 8.75 13.92 22.08
CA LYS A 348 10.21 13.88 21.86
C LYS A 348 10.75 12.46 21.88
N ARG A 349 10.20 11.60 22.75
CA ARG A 349 10.50 10.18 22.90
C ARG A 349 9.21 9.42 23.16
N ILE A 350 9.11 8.21 22.63
CA ILE A 350 7.99 7.30 22.84
C ILE A 350 8.51 5.88 23.08
N ARG A 351 7.71 5.06 23.77
CA ARG A 351 7.98 3.63 23.96
C ARG A 351 6.83 2.84 23.35
N ILE A 352 7.15 1.87 22.48
CA ILE A 352 6.16 0.96 21.86
C ILE A 352 6.68 -0.46 22.02
N GLY A 353 5.97 -1.26 22.83
CA GLY A 353 6.47 -2.57 23.27
C GLY A 353 7.77 -2.42 24.06
N SER A 354 8.78 -3.24 23.71
CA SER A 354 10.14 -3.14 24.25
C SER A 354 11.00 -2.04 23.61
N GLY A 355 10.58 -1.48 22.47
CA GLY A 355 11.34 -0.47 21.74
C GLY A 355 11.13 0.93 22.30
N THR A 356 12.22 1.69 22.42
CA THR A 356 12.19 3.15 22.66
C THR A 356 12.59 3.86 21.38
N TYR A 357 11.84 4.89 21.00
CA TYR A 357 11.99 5.62 19.75
C TYR A 357 12.05 7.12 20.01
N HIS A 358 12.86 7.82 19.24
CA HIS A 358 12.90 9.27 19.26
C HIS A 358 11.94 9.81 18.19
N VAL A 359 11.07 10.73 18.61
CA VAL A 359 10.28 11.52 17.67
C VAL A 359 11.22 12.60 17.21
N ALA A 360 11.88 12.35 16.08
CA ALA A 360 12.78 13.36 15.54
C ALA A 360 12.00 14.66 15.33
N CYS A 361 10.86 14.60 14.61
CA CYS A 361 10.06 15.75 14.19
C CYS A 361 8.71 15.36 13.39
N ARG A 362 7.93 16.19 12.62
CA ARG A 362 6.54 15.94 12.03
C ARG A 362 6.38 15.47 10.53
N THR A 363 5.27 14.96 9.96
CA THR A 363 5.30 14.59 8.49
C THR A 363 4.79 15.68 7.54
N ALA A 364 5.69 16.37 6.80
CA ALA A 364 5.27 17.32 5.76
C ALA A 364 4.56 16.60 4.60
N ARG A 365 3.40 17.13 4.21
CA ARG A 365 2.51 16.50 3.21
C ARG A 365 2.79 17.03 1.80
N CYS A 366 2.58 16.16 0.82
CA CYS A 366 2.47 16.50 -0.60
C CYS A 366 1.06 16.10 -1.06
N GLY A 367 0.69 16.29 -2.34
CA GLY A 367 -0.66 15.98 -2.85
C GLY A 367 -1.12 14.51 -2.74
N LEU A 368 -0.27 13.58 -2.29
CA LEU A 368 -0.59 12.15 -2.23
C LEU A 368 -1.90 11.81 -1.45
N PRO A 369 -2.22 12.41 -0.29
CA PRO A 369 -3.46 12.10 0.44
C PRO A 369 -4.76 12.42 -0.31
N ASN A 370 -4.69 13.17 -1.42
CA ASN A 370 -5.83 13.45 -2.28
C ASN A 370 -6.31 12.17 -2.99
N VAL A 371 -5.39 11.24 -3.31
CA VAL A 371 -5.72 9.96 -3.93
C VAL A 371 -6.54 9.10 -2.95
N ASP A 372 -7.67 8.62 -3.42
CA ASP A 372 -8.51 7.68 -2.68
C ASP A 372 -7.96 6.24 -2.77
N PRO A 373 -7.64 5.57 -1.65
CA PRO A 373 -7.04 4.24 -1.67
C PRO A 373 -7.94 3.13 -2.23
N ALA A 374 -9.26 3.32 -2.22
CA ALA A 374 -10.22 2.32 -2.64
C ALA A 374 -10.59 2.45 -4.14
N THR A 375 -10.55 3.67 -4.69
CA THR A 375 -10.87 3.94 -6.11
C THR A 375 -9.64 4.22 -6.98
N GLY A 376 -8.50 4.59 -6.40
CA GLY A 376 -7.30 4.98 -7.14
C GLY A 376 -7.49 6.23 -8.00
N LEU A 377 -8.34 7.15 -7.53
CA LEU A 377 -8.66 8.42 -8.18
C LEU A 377 -8.37 9.59 -7.21
N GLU A 378 -7.95 10.71 -7.77
CA GLU A 378 -8.06 11.99 -7.08
C GLU A 378 -9.51 12.51 -7.24
N PRO A 379 -10.14 13.09 -6.21
CA PRO A 379 -11.40 13.79 -6.41
C PRO A 379 -11.17 14.93 -7.40
N ALA A 380 -12.13 15.14 -8.31
CA ALA A 380 -12.06 16.21 -9.29
C ALA A 380 -12.16 17.57 -8.58
N THR A 381 -11.02 18.08 -8.11
CA THR A 381 -10.90 19.45 -7.66
C THR A 381 -10.98 20.31 -8.91
N GLU A 382 -12.07 21.07 -9.08
CA GLU A 382 -12.00 22.27 -9.91
C GLU A 382 -10.81 23.08 -9.39
N THR A 383 -9.86 23.37 -10.28
CA THR A 383 -8.74 24.25 -9.96
C THR A 383 -9.30 25.59 -9.57
N ALA A 384 -9.28 25.90 -8.26
CA ALA A 384 -9.62 27.22 -7.75
C ALA A 384 -8.70 28.23 -8.43
N ALA A 385 -9.28 29.00 -9.36
CA ALA A 385 -8.54 29.95 -10.17
C ALA A 385 -8.21 31.19 -9.32
N LEU A 386 -7.03 31.18 -8.71
CA LEU A 386 -6.43 32.34 -8.04
C LEU A 386 -6.40 33.54 -9.00
N ARG A 387 -6.86 34.69 -8.52
CA ARG A 387 -6.85 35.97 -9.24
C ARG A 387 -5.89 36.94 -8.58
N VAL A 388 -5.36 37.87 -9.37
CA VAL A 388 -4.60 39.01 -8.86
C VAL A 388 -5.56 39.90 -8.06
N GLY A 389 -5.38 39.96 -6.74
CA GLY A 389 -6.24 40.70 -5.81
C GLY A 389 -6.97 39.85 -4.78
N ASP A 390 -6.88 38.52 -4.83
CA ASP A 390 -7.44 37.64 -3.79
C ASP A 390 -6.73 37.87 -2.44
N ALA A 391 -7.49 37.92 -1.35
CA ALA A 391 -6.96 38.09 0.01
C ALA A 391 -6.24 36.81 0.48
N VAL A 392 -5.10 36.98 1.17
CA VAL A 392 -4.30 35.87 1.71
C VAL A 392 -4.33 35.94 3.24
N ASP A 393 -5.19 35.12 3.84
CA ASP A 393 -5.23 34.94 5.29
C ASP A 393 -4.09 34.00 5.73
N VAL A 394 -3.13 34.53 6.48
CA VAL A 394 -2.03 33.74 7.05
C VAL A 394 -2.52 33.04 8.32
N LEU A 395 -3.08 31.84 8.14
CA LEU A 395 -3.74 31.08 9.21
C LEU A 395 -2.78 30.48 10.26
N GLU A 396 -1.51 30.21 9.90
CA GLU A 396 -0.50 29.74 10.85
C GLU A 396 0.93 29.97 10.31
N THR A 397 1.89 30.25 11.19
CA THR A 397 3.34 30.26 10.87
C THR A 397 4.11 29.43 11.89
N GLY A 398 4.82 28.39 11.45
CA GLY A 398 5.52 27.46 12.35
C GLY A 398 6.43 26.47 11.63
N GLU A 399 7.56 26.11 12.25
CA GLU A 399 8.66 25.38 11.59
C GLU A 399 8.39 23.89 11.29
N HIS A 400 8.89 23.46 10.12
CA HIS A 400 8.84 22.08 9.64
C HIS A 400 9.85 21.14 10.31
N TRP A 401 9.45 19.87 10.37
CA TRP A 401 10.07 18.81 11.15
C TRP A 401 9.69 17.41 10.47
N PHE A 402 10.33 16.20 10.71
CA PHE A 402 10.03 14.74 10.34
C PHE A 402 10.39 13.58 11.33
N ILE A 403 9.53 12.55 11.51
CA ILE A 403 9.80 11.40 12.43
C ILE A 403 10.86 10.45 11.85
N ALA A 404 11.82 10.08 12.68
CA ALA A 404 12.98 9.30 12.31
C ALA A 404 13.55 8.64 13.59
N GLY A 405 13.40 7.32 13.71
CA GLY A 405 13.64 6.59 14.96
C GLY A 405 15.07 6.07 15.07
N GLY A 406 15.68 6.20 16.26
CA GLY A 406 16.96 5.58 16.61
C GLY A 406 16.92 5.02 18.03
N VAL A 407 17.87 4.16 18.35
CA VAL A 407 18.14 3.65 19.71
C VAL A 407 19.55 4.09 20.12
N PRO A 408 19.72 5.23 20.81
CA PRO A 408 21.02 5.73 21.23
C PRO A 408 21.44 5.18 22.61
N ARG A 409 22.75 5.21 22.90
CA ARG A 409 23.28 5.04 24.28
C ARG A 409 23.14 6.37 25.05
N GLU A 410 23.05 6.30 26.38
CA GLU A 410 22.73 7.44 27.27
C GLU A 410 23.58 8.72 27.04
N GLU A 411 24.83 8.58 26.64
CA GLU A 411 25.72 9.73 26.37
C GLU A 411 25.36 10.50 25.09
N GLN A 412 24.74 9.84 24.10
CA GLN A 412 24.28 10.45 22.86
C GLN A 412 22.98 11.26 23.07
N ASP A 413 22.10 10.81 23.97
CA ASP A 413 20.89 11.55 24.36
C ASP A 413 21.26 12.95 24.86
N ARG A 414 22.26 13.06 25.75
CA ARG A 414 22.72 14.35 26.30
C ARG A 414 23.16 15.32 25.20
N ARG A 415 23.87 14.84 24.17
CA ARG A 415 24.31 15.68 23.03
C ARG A 415 23.14 16.10 22.14
N TYR A 416 22.20 15.21 21.87
CA TYR A 416 21.01 15.52 21.06
C TYR A 416 20.16 16.64 21.67
N TYR A 417 19.89 16.57 22.98
CA TYR A 417 19.10 17.60 23.66
C TYR A 417 19.86 18.93 23.78
N ALA A 418 21.15 18.91 24.08
CA ALA A 418 21.99 20.11 24.12
C ALA A 418 22.11 20.84 22.76
N LEU A 419 21.80 20.18 21.64
CA LEU A 419 21.70 20.82 20.32
C LEU A 419 20.32 21.44 20.08
N LYS A 420 19.23 20.78 20.51
CA LYS A 420 17.86 21.32 20.40
C LYS A 420 17.58 22.49 21.35
N GLU A 421 18.34 22.65 22.42
CA GLU A 421 18.20 23.76 23.39
C GLU A 421 19.02 25.01 23.03
N LYS A 422 19.86 24.96 21.99
CA LYS A 422 20.55 26.17 21.51
C LYS A 422 19.57 27.09 20.76
N PRO A 423 19.35 28.34 21.19
CA PRO A 423 18.64 29.30 20.36
C PRO A 423 19.39 29.49 19.05
N ARG A 424 18.71 29.32 17.91
CA ARG A 424 19.29 29.67 16.62
C ARG A 424 19.52 31.18 16.59
N LYS A 425 20.71 31.59 16.18
CA LYS A 425 20.95 32.98 15.77
C LYS A 425 19.94 33.30 14.65
N THR A 426 19.26 34.43 14.77
CA THR A 426 18.51 35.03 13.68
C THR A 426 19.44 35.20 12.48
N ALA A 427 18.97 34.81 11.30
CA ALA A 427 19.64 35.11 10.06
C ALA A 427 19.15 36.49 9.58
N ASP A 428 20.09 37.41 9.40
CA ASP A 428 19.90 38.66 8.64
C ASP A 428 19.88 38.37 7.13
#